data_AF-A0A1Y4N338-F1
#
_entry.id   AF-A0A1Y4N338-F1
#
_cell.length_a   1.000
_cell.length_b   1.000
_cell.length_c   1.000
_cell.angle_alpha   90.00
_cell.angle_beta   90.00
_cell.angle_gamma   90.00
#
_symmetry.space_group_name_H-M   'P 1'
#
loop_
_entity.id
_entity.type
_entity.pdbx_description
1 polymer ?
#
loop_
_entity_poly.entity_id
_entity_poly.type
_entity_poly.pdbx_seq_one_letter_code
_entity_poly.pdbx_strand_id
1 'polypeptide(L)'
;MKIEYKFIDEVVTIDIEEYWGEIILDLDRLEYNVNHKETRRHTSLDSYLYEGKDFACEDKELYKLFEEDQEKKLHIAISKLKPKQQELIKSVFFKNISLTDYAKNEGVTVSAVSQRLSTALKKLKKIF
;
A
#
# COMPACT_ATOMS: atom_id res chain seq x y z
N MET A 1 -6.65 -40.35 28.66
CA MET A 1 -7.39 -39.13 28.30
C MET A 1 -7.31 -38.91 26.80
N LYS A 2 -8.33 -38.34 26.15
CA LYS A 2 -8.26 -37.98 24.72
C LYS A 2 -8.20 -36.47 24.59
N ILE A 3 -7.26 -35.96 23.80
CA ILE A 3 -7.16 -34.53 23.48
C ILE A 3 -7.31 -34.37 21.97
N GLU A 4 -8.11 -33.37 21.57
CA GLU A 4 -8.30 -32.99 20.18
C GLU A 4 -7.47 -31.75 19.86
N TYR A 5 -6.59 -31.86 18.87
CA TYR A 5 -5.82 -30.74 18.36
C TYR A 5 -6.35 -30.34 16.98
N LYS A 6 -6.69 -29.05 16.83
CA LYS A 6 -7.26 -28.51 15.59
C LYS A 6 -6.19 -27.73 14.84
N PHE A 7 -5.75 -28.29 13.72
CA PHE A 7 -4.96 -27.58 12.73
C PHE A 7 -5.88 -26.90 11.71
N ILE A 8 -5.31 -26.09 10.82
CA ILE A 8 -6.06 -25.37 9.78
C ILE A 8 -6.73 -26.36 8.80
N ASP A 9 -6.05 -27.46 8.48
CA ASP A 9 -6.47 -28.41 7.46
C ASP A 9 -7.08 -29.69 8.05
N GLU A 10 -6.79 -30.01 9.31
CA GLU A 10 -7.23 -31.26 9.94
C GLU A 10 -7.40 -31.17 11.45
N VAL A 11 -8.15 -32.13 12.00
CA VAL A 11 -8.32 -32.31 13.44
C VAL A 11 -7.78 -33.68 13.82
N VAL A 12 -6.82 -33.70 14.74
CA VAL A 12 -6.15 -34.92 15.20
C VAL A 12 -6.54 -35.20 16.64
N THR A 13 -7.02 -36.42 16.91
CA THR A 13 -7.33 -36.88 18.27
C THR A 13 -6.21 -37.80 18.74
N ILE A 14 -5.62 -37.48 19.89
CA ILE A 14 -4.51 -38.24 20.47
C ILE A 14 -4.95 -38.79 21.83
N ASP A 15 -4.71 -40.09 22.03
CA ASP A 15 -4.88 -40.74 23.32
C ASP A 15 -3.60 -40.57 24.15
N ILE A 16 -3.71 -39.92 25.30
CA ILE A 16 -2.59 -39.52 26.16
C ILE A 16 -2.81 -40.08 27.57
N GLU A 17 -1.73 -40.42 28.26
CA GLU A 17 -1.75 -40.80 29.68
C GLU A 17 -2.29 -39.67 30.55
N GLU A 18 -2.92 -40.03 31.67
CA GLU A 18 -3.65 -39.09 32.55
C GLU A 18 -2.73 -38.01 33.15
N TYR A 19 -1.51 -38.39 33.55
CA TYR A 19 -0.49 -37.47 34.06
C TYR A 19 -0.19 -36.30 33.09
N TRP A 20 0.03 -36.62 31.82
CA TRP A 20 0.32 -35.60 30.79
C TRP A 20 -0.93 -34.80 30.44
N GLY A 21 -2.10 -35.44 30.47
CA GLY A 21 -3.38 -34.77 30.25
C GLY A 21 -3.66 -33.66 31.27
N GLU A 22 -3.41 -33.92 32.55
CA GLU A 22 -3.56 -32.93 33.62
C GLU A 22 -2.62 -31.72 33.42
N ILE A 23 -1.35 -31.98 33.07
CA ILE A 23 -0.38 -30.90 32.81
C ILE A 23 -0.85 -30.01 31.65
N ILE A 24 -1.33 -30.59 30.56
CA ILE A 24 -1.80 -29.82 29.39
C ILE A 24 -3.00 -28.95 29.77
N LEU A 25 -3.97 -29.50 30.51
CA LEU A 25 -5.14 -28.73 30.97
C LEU A 25 -4.75 -27.54 31.85
N ASP A 26 -3.78 -27.71 32.74
CA ASP A 26 -3.27 -26.63 33.58
C ASP A 26 -2.56 -25.55 32.76
N LEU A 27 -1.77 -25.95 31.75
CA LEU A 27 -1.13 -25.01 30.83
C LEU A 27 -2.15 -24.21 30.02
N ASP A 28 -3.18 -24.86 29.46
CA ASP A 28 -4.25 -24.21 28.72
C ASP A 28 -4.98 -23.17 29.59
N ARG A 29 -5.22 -23.52 30.86
CA ARG A 29 -5.82 -22.61 31.83
C ARG A 29 -4.93 -21.40 32.12
N LEU A 30 -3.63 -21.61 32.29
CA LEU A 30 -2.66 -20.53 32.51
C LEU A 30 -2.57 -19.61 31.28
N GLU A 31 -2.51 -20.17 30.09
CA GLU A 31 -2.51 -19.43 28.83
C GLU A 31 -3.79 -18.59 28.67
N TYR A 32 -4.96 -19.19 28.93
CA TYR A 32 -6.24 -18.47 28.90
C TYR A 32 -6.24 -17.28 29.85
N ASN A 33 -5.76 -17.45 31.09
CA ASN A 33 -5.70 -16.38 32.07
C ASN A 33 -4.77 -15.24 31.65
N VAL A 34 -3.62 -15.57 31.07
CA VAL A 34 -2.68 -14.57 30.55
C VAL A 34 -3.30 -13.84 29.35
N ASN A 35 -3.85 -14.56 28.38
CA ASN A 35 -4.50 -13.94 27.23
C ASN A 35 -5.65 -13.01 27.67
N HIS A 36 -6.50 -13.46 28.60
CA HIS A 36 -7.57 -12.63 29.16
C HIS A 36 -7.04 -11.43 29.95
N LYS A 37 -5.88 -11.57 30.61
CA LYS A 37 -5.20 -10.45 31.28
C LYS A 37 -4.65 -9.43 30.28
N GLU A 38 -4.19 -9.87 29.10
CA GLU A 38 -3.60 -9.03 28.06
C GLU A 38 -4.65 -8.41 27.11
N THR A 39 -5.86 -8.96 26.97
CA THR A 39 -6.92 -8.37 26.10
C THR A 39 -7.24 -6.92 26.44
N ARG A 40 -7.21 -6.55 27.73
CA ARG A 40 -7.39 -5.17 28.23
C ARG A 40 -6.21 -4.23 27.97
N ARG A 41 -5.10 -4.74 27.42
CA ARG A 41 -3.91 -3.99 27.00
C ARG A 41 -3.72 -4.00 25.49
N HIS A 42 -4.49 -4.81 24.78
CA HIS A 42 -4.48 -4.85 23.33
C HIS A 42 -5.57 -3.91 22.80
N THR A 43 -5.29 -3.26 21.69
CA THR A 43 -6.29 -2.50 20.95
C THR A 43 -6.03 -2.76 19.47
N SER A 44 -7.09 -3.01 18.70
CA SER A 44 -6.95 -3.28 17.28
C SER A 44 -6.44 -2.02 16.58
N LEU A 45 -5.47 -2.19 15.69
CA LEU A 45 -5.00 -1.10 14.82
C LEU A 45 -6.12 -0.57 13.92
N ASP A 46 -7.06 -1.43 13.52
CA ASP A 46 -8.24 -1.01 12.75
C ASP A 46 -9.19 -0.13 13.59
N SER A 47 -9.26 -0.35 14.91
CA SER A 47 -10.02 0.52 15.80
C SER A 47 -9.42 1.93 15.88
N TYR A 48 -8.10 2.05 15.69
CA TYR A 48 -7.39 3.32 15.62
C TYR A 48 -7.44 4.00 14.24
N LEU A 49 -8.10 3.43 13.21
CA LEU A 49 -8.29 4.14 11.94
C LEU A 49 -9.15 5.41 12.10
N TYR A 50 -10.08 5.41 13.06
CA TYR A 50 -10.95 6.55 13.33
C TYR A 50 -10.22 7.67 14.10
N GLU A 51 -9.50 7.32 15.17
CA GLU A 51 -8.75 8.25 16.03
C GLU A 51 -7.34 8.56 15.50
N GLY A 52 -6.82 7.77 14.54
CA GLY A 52 -5.47 7.89 14.01
C GLY A 52 -5.20 9.22 13.30
N LYS A 53 -6.25 9.94 12.92
CA LYS A 53 -6.15 11.33 12.46
C LYS A 53 -5.74 12.30 13.58
N ASP A 54 -6.16 12.04 14.81
CA ASP A 54 -5.85 12.90 15.97
C ASP A 54 -4.41 12.70 16.46
N PHE A 55 -3.83 11.53 16.18
CA PHE A 55 -2.41 11.23 16.40
C PHE A 55 -1.53 11.48 15.17
N ALA A 56 -2.11 11.88 14.04
CA ALA A 56 -1.36 12.17 12.83
C ALA A 56 -0.52 13.43 13.03
N CYS A 57 0.80 13.26 13.09
CA CYS A 57 1.74 14.38 13.05
C CYS A 57 2.06 14.70 11.58
N GLU A 58 1.74 15.91 11.13
CA GLU A 58 2.17 16.40 9.82
C GLU A 58 3.66 16.78 9.85
N ASP A 59 4.54 15.77 9.87
CA ASP A 59 5.98 15.97 9.82
C ASP A 59 6.47 16.00 8.37
N LYS A 60 6.84 17.20 7.90
CA LYS A 60 7.37 17.43 6.55
C LYS A 60 8.65 16.65 6.27
N GLU A 61 9.48 16.36 7.29
CA GLU A 61 10.68 15.55 7.09
C GLU A 61 10.33 14.07 6.94
N LEU A 62 9.32 13.59 7.68
CA LEU A 62 8.77 12.25 7.51
C LEU A 62 8.13 12.08 6.13
N TYR A 63 7.43 13.10 5.61
CA TYR A 63 6.89 13.06 4.24
C TYR A 63 7.97 12.92 3.17
N LYS A 64 9.15 13.53 3.34
CA LYS A 64 10.28 13.38 2.40
C LYS A 64 10.77 11.94 2.28
N LEU A 65 10.72 11.15 3.35
CA LEU A 65 11.05 9.71 3.28
C LEU A 65 10.10 8.94 2.34
N PHE A 66 8.86 9.42 2.17
CA PHE A 66 7.91 8.85 1.23
C PHE A 66 7.95 9.52 -0.16
N GLU A 67 8.63 10.66 -0.32
CA GLU A 67 8.80 11.36 -1.61
C GLU A 67 9.71 10.59 -2.58
N GLU A 68 10.74 9.89 -2.09
CA GLU A 68 11.61 9.04 -2.93
C GLU A 68 10.81 7.99 -3.73
N ASP A 69 9.67 7.60 -3.18
CA ASP A 69 8.74 6.66 -3.77
C ASP A 69 7.79 7.33 -4.78
N GLN A 70 7.50 8.63 -4.61
CA GLN A 70 6.62 9.38 -5.52
C GLN A 70 7.26 9.62 -6.89
N GLU A 71 8.55 9.92 -6.95
CA GLU A 71 9.26 10.10 -8.23
C GLU A 71 9.25 8.79 -9.03
N LYS A 72 9.57 7.67 -8.38
CA LYS A 72 9.50 6.32 -8.99
C LYS A 72 8.07 6.02 -9.46
N LYS A 73 7.06 6.28 -8.64
CA LYS A 73 5.64 6.09 -9.00
C LYS A 73 5.23 6.94 -10.19
N LEU A 74 5.69 8.20 -10.27
CA LEU A 74 5.43 9.08 -11.40
C LEU A 74 6.06 8.51 -12.69
N HIS A 75 7.31 8.05 -12.65
CA HIS A 75 7.95 7.44 -13.81
C HIS A 75 7.24 6.15 -14.27
N ILE A 76 6.77 5.33 -13.33
CA ILE A 76 5.95 4.14 -13.62
C ILE A 76 4.59 4.55 -14.22
N ALA A 77 3.95 5.60 -13.73
CA ALA A 77 2.69 6.09 -14.28
C ALA A 77 2.87 6.63 -15.71
N ILE A 78 3.98 7.34 -15.97
CA ILE A 78 4.34 7.81 -17.31
C ILE A 78 4.57 6.61 -18.24
N SER A 79 5.26 5.56 -17.81
CA SER A 79 5.55 4.38 -18.66
C SER A 79 4.30 3.63 -19.13
N LYS A 80 3.17 3.78 -18.42
CA LYS A 80 1.86 3.22 -18.82
C LYS A 80 1.13 4.02 -19.90
N LEU A 81 1.57 5.23 -20.22
CA LEU A 81 0.96 6.05 -21.29
C LEU A 81 1.39 5.57 -22.68
N LYS A 82 0.70 6.05 -23.73
CA LYS A 82 1.12 5.76 -25.12
C LYS A 82 2.49 6.40 -25.41
N PRO A 83 3.35 5.79 -26.26
CA PRO A 83 4.70 6.30 -26.53
C PRO A 83 4.76 7.80 -26.89
N LYS A 84 3.89 8.25 -27.80
CA LYS A 84 3.78 9.67 -28.17
C LYS A 84 3.37 10.60 -27.02
N GLN A 85 2.56 10.10 -26.07
CA GLN A 85 2.16 10.87 -24.89
C GLN A 85 3.32 10.97 -23.88
N GLN A 86 4.09 9.89 -23.73
CA GLN A 86 5.30 9.89 -22.90
C GLN A 86 6.33 10.88 -23.42
N GLU A 87 6.60 10.85 -24.72
CA GLU A 87 7.57 11.73 -25.37
C GLU A 87 7.17 13.21 -25.24
N LEU A 88 5.89 13.51 -25.42
CA LEU A 88 5.36 14.86 -25.25
C LEU A 88 5.53 15.36 -23.80
N ILE A 89 5.16 14.54 -22.81
CA ILE A 89 5.34 14.89 -21.39
C ILE A 89 6.82 15.09 -21.05
N LYS A 90 7.69 14.17 -21.50
CA LYS A 90 9.14 14.26 -21.29
C LYS A 90 9.73 15.53 -21.91
N SER A 91 9.31 15.87 -23.13
CA SER A 91 9.79 17.06 -23.84
C SER A 91 9.38 18.35 -23.15
N VAL A 92 8.12 18.45 -22.70
CA VAL A 92 7.61 19.68 -22.08
C VAL A 92 8.12 19.86 -20.64
N PHE A 93 8.06 18.83 -19.81
CA PHE A 93 8.32 18.97 -18.37
C PHE A 93 9.77 18.65 -17.94
N PHE A 94 10.48 17.79 -18.67
CA PHE A 94 11.84 17.37 -18.31
C PHE A 94 12.91 18.05 -19.18
N LYS A 95 12.59 18.30 -20.46
CA LYS A 95 13.50 18.98 -21.41
C LYS A 95 13.19 20.48 -21.58
N ASN A 96 12.16 21.00 -20.93
CA ASN A 96 11.72 22.40 -21.01
C ASN A 96 11.50 22.90 -22.46
N ILE A 97 11.05 22.03 -23.36
CA ILE A 97 10.72 22.41 -24.75
C ILE A 97 9.34 23.07 -24.77
N SER A 98 9.25 24.25 -25.39
CA SER A 98 7.98 24.96 -25.54
C SER A 98 7.00 24.18 -26.42
N LEU A 99 5.69 24.31 -26.16
CA LEU A 99 4.67 23.68 -27.01
C LEU A 99 4.75 24.17 -28.46
N THR A 100 5.17 25.43 -28.66
CA THR A 100 5.38 26.03 -29.97
C THR A 100 6.52 25.35 -30.73
N ASP A 101 7.65 25.09 -30.08
CA ASP A 101 8.81 24.49 -30.74
C ASP A 101 8.59 23.00 -30.97
N TYR A 102 7.93 22.32 -30.02
CA TYR A 102 7.49 20.94 -30.21
C TYR A 102 6.55 20.82 -31.42
N ALA A 103 5.58 21.73 -31.54
CA ALA A 103 4.63 21.76 -32.66
C ALA A 103 5.33 22.02 -34.01
N LYS A 104 6.30 22.94 -34.05
CA LYS A 104 7.14 23.19 -35.23
C LYS A 104 7.91 21.94 -35.65
N ASN A 105 8.54 21.24 -34.71
CA ASN A 105 9.32 20.03 -34.98
C ASN A 105 8.46 18.87 -35.48
N GLU A 106 7.23 18.72 -34.97
CA GLU A 106 6.28 17.71 -35.46
C GLU A 106 5.54 18.12 -36.76
N GLY A 107 5.61 19.38 -37.18
CA GLY A 107 4.83 19.91 -38.30
C GLY A 107 3.33 20.00 -38.02
N VAL A 108 2.93 20.20 -36.75
CA VAL A 108 1.54 20.21 -36.29
C VAL A 108 1.19 21.58 -35.69
N THR A 109 -0.10 21.91 -35.59
CA THR A 109 -0.53 23.15 -34.92
C THR A 109 -0.34 23.07 -33.41
N VAL A 110 -0.01 24.22 -32.79
CA VAL A 110 0.14 24.35 -31.33
C VAL A 110 -1.12 23.89 -30.58
N SER A 111 -2.30 24.21 -31.13
CA SER A 111 -3.59 23.80 -30.57
C SER A 111 -3.73 22.28 -30.49
N ALA A 112 -3.32 21.55 -31.54
CA ALA A 112 -3.36 20.10 -31.53
C ALA A 112 -2.37 19.48 -30.53
N VAL A 113 -1.18 20.06 -30.36
CA VAL A 113 -0.23 19.63 -29.31
C VAL A 113 -0.80 19.88 -27.91
N SER A 114 -1.42 21.04 -27.68
CA SER A 114 -2.08 21.38 -26.41
C SER A 114 -3.20 20.38 -26.04
N GLN A 115 -4.05 20.02 -27.01
CA GLN A 115 -5.09 19.00 -26.81
C GLN A 115 -4.51 17.62 -26.48
N ARG A 116 -3.43 17.21 -27.16
CA ARG A 116 -2.72 15.96 -26.89
C ARG A 116 -2.13 15.95 -25.48
N LEU A 117 -1.52 17.06 -25.05
CA LEU A 117 -0.98 17.23 -23.70
C LEU A 117 -2.09 17.14 -22.65
N SER A 118 -3.20 17.86 -22.84
CA SER A 118 -4.36 17.79 -21.94
C SER A 118 -4.89 16.35 -21.80
N THR A 119 -4.97 15.62 -22.91
CA THR A 119 -5.39 14.21 -22.91
C THR A 119 -4.39 13.32 -22.18
N ALA A 120 -3.08 13.56 -22.35
CA ALA A 120 -2.04 12.82 -21.64
C ALA A 120 -2.10 13.06 -20.13
N LEU A 121 -2.25 14.32 -19.71
CA LEU A 121 -2.40 14.70 -18.29
C LEU A 121 -3.67 14.12 -17.66
N LYS A 122 -4.81 14.13 -18.37
CA LYS A 122 -6.05 13.49 -17.90
C LYS A 122 -5.89 11.99 -17.67
N LYS A 123 -5.08 11.31 -18.49
CA LYS A 123 -4.77 9.89 -18.28
C LYS A 123 -3.79 9.67 -17.15
N LEU A 124 -2.77 10.52 -17.05
CA LEU A 124 -1.80 10.44 -15.96
C LEU A 124 -2.51 10.58 -14.59
N LYS A 125 -3.42 11.55 -14.45
CA LYS A 125 -4.27 11.75 -13.25
C LYS A 125 -5.17 10.57 -12.89
N LYS A 126 -5.47 9.66 -13.83
CA LYS A 126 -6.25 8.45 -13.54
C LYS A 126 -5.38 7.30 -13.04
N ILE A 127 -4.08 7.34 -13.33
CA ILE A 127 -3.11 6.27 -13.06
C ILE A 127 -2.26 6.62 -11.82
N PHE A 128 -2.08 7.92 -11.57
CA PHE A 128 -1.40 8.55 -10.44
C PHE A 128 -2.38 9.50 -9.76
#